data_AF-A0A3D9SF22-F1
#
_entry.id   AF-A0A3D9SF22-F1
#
_cell.length_a   1.000
_cell.length_b   1.000
_cell.length_c   1.000
_cell.angle_alpha   90.00
_cell.angle_beta   90.00
_cell.angle_gamma   90.00
#
_symmetry.space_group_name_H-M   'P 1'
#
loop_
_entity.id
_entity.type
_entity.pdbx_description
1 polymer ?
#
loop_
_entity_poly.entity_id
_entity_poly.type
_entity_poly.pdbx_seq_one_letter_code
_entity_poly.pdbx_strand_id
1 'polypeptide(L)'
;MRAIWMTMVLVVLMLSTSAVQAGAEPTYAKWGRLAMKETTKKYHADIIDYKHVGRKVEEGGLMSETFRLQLRKGSKEFEVTVRIWFEQQSERVVRIHFTEDDKADGLPAAMYQI
;
A
#
# COMPACT_ATOMS: atom_id res chain seq x y z
N MET A 1 -62.85 -0.54 1.56
CA MET A 1 -62.13 -1.58 0.79
C MET A 1 -60.77 -1.03 0.36
N ARG A 2 -59.69 -1.73 0.76
CA ARG A 2 -58.45 -1.91 -0.03
C ARG A 2 -57.59 -0.68 -0.40
N ALA A 3 -57.11 0.11 0.56
CA ALA A 3 -55.99 1.03 0.25
C ALA A 3 -55.06 1.37 1.41
N ILE A 4 -55.41 1.00 2.65
CA ILE A 4 -54.61 1.37 3.84
C ILE A 4 -53.66 0.22 4.25
N TRP A 5 -53.89 -0.99 3.76
CA TRP A 5 -53.10 -2.20 4.08
C TRP A 5 -51.97 -2.48 3.07
N MET A 6 -51.62 -1.52 2.21
CA MET A 6 -50.58 -1.71 1.18
C MET A 6 -49.50 -0.62 1.19
N THR A 7 -49.58 0.33 2.12
CA THR A 7 -48.50 1.30 2.38
C THR A 7 -47.59 0.86 3.54
N MET A 8 -48.07 -0.03 4.42
CA MET A 8 -47.30 -0.54 5.56
C MET A 8 -46.24 -1.62 5.20
N VAL A 9 -46.22 -2.09 3.95
CA VAL A 9 -45.21 -3.05 3.46
C VAL A 9 -44.02 -2.34 2.78
N LEU A 10 -44.22 -1.11 2.29
CA LEU A 10 -43.18 -0.40 1.53
C LEU A 10 -42.12 0.30 2.41
N VAL A 11 -42.47 0.61 3.67
CA VAL A 11 -41.55 1.27 4.62
C VAL A 11 -40.52 0.28 5.18
N VAL A 12 -40.83 -1.01 5.21
CA VAL A 12 -39.91 -2.07 5.67
C VAL A 12 -38.81 -2.37 4.63
N LEU A 13 -38.99 -1.98 3.36
CA LEU A 13 -38.02 -2.25 2.29
C LEU A 13 -36.82 -1.29 2.23
N MET A 14 -36.81 -0.21 3.02
CA MET A 14 -35.77 0.83 2.96
C MET A 14 -34.69 0.74 4.06
N LEU A 15 -34.72 -0.28 4.92
CA LEU A 15 -33.64 -0.55 5.88
C LEU A 15 -32.62 -1.56 5.32
N SER A 16 -32.04 -1.26 4.16
CA SER A 16 -30.81 -1.92 3.72
C SER A 16 -29.62 -1.08 4.19
N THR A 17 -29.37 -1.05 5.50
CA THR A 17 -28.12 -0.51 6.04
C THR A 17 -27.01 -1.49 5.70
N SER A 18 -26.28 -1.25 4.62
CA SER A 18 -25.03 -1.92 4.33
C SER A 18 -24.07 -1.65 5.49
N ALA A 19 -23.87 -2.64 6.36
CA ALA A 19 -22.79 -2.57 7.34
C ALA A 19 -21.48 -2.48 6.56
N VAL A 20 -20.81 -1.32 6.62
CA VAL A 20 -19.45 -1.18 6.09
C VAL A 20 -18.57 -2.07 6.95
N GLN A 21 -18.28 -3.27 6.46
CA GLN A 21 -17.31 -4.15 7.07
C GLN A 21 -15.95 -3.48 6.93
N ALA A 22 -15.50 -2.84 8.00
CA ALA A 22 -14.13 -2.39 8.15
C ALA A 22 -13.23 -3.63 8.11
N GLY A 23 -12.80 -4.02 6.91
CA GLY A 23 -11.88 -5.12 6.72
C GLY A 23 -10.59 -4.85 7.49
N ALA A 24 -10.03 -5.90 8.08
CA ALA A 24 -8.74 -5.80 8.77
C ALA A 24 -7.69 -5.19 7.85
N GLU A 25 -6.88 -4.26 8.37
CA GLU A 25 -5.83 -3.60 7.61
C GLU A 25 -4.84 -4.65 7.06
N PRO A 26 -4.44 -4.56 5.78
CA PRO A 26 -3.43 -5.46 5.24
C PRO A 26 -2.13 -5.37 6.03
N THR A 27 -1.50 -6.52 6.32
CA THR A 27 -0.29 -6.56 7.17
C THR A 27 0.91 -5.79 6.59
N TYR A 28 0.92 -5.48 5.30
CA TYR A 28 1.96 -4.67 4.66
C TYR A 28 1.79 -3.15 4.89
N ALA A 29 0.58 -2.68 5.22
CA ALA A 29 0.23 -1.27 5.15
C ALA A 29 0.99 -0.41 6.18
N LYS A 30 1.31 -0.97 7.35
CA LYS A 30 2.24 -0.37 8.32
C LYS A 30 3.59 -0.02 7.68
N TRP A 31 4.16 -0.94 6.92
CA TRP A 31 5.46 -0.76 6.26
C TRP A 31 5.37 0.19 5.08
N GLY A 32 4.24 0.19 4.36
CA GLY A 32 3.96 1.18 3.32
C GLY A 32 3.97 2.61 3.85
N ARG A 33 3.33 2.87 5.00
CA ARG A 33 3.40 4.18 5.67
C ARG A 33 4.83 4.58 6.04
N LEU A 34 5.62 3.64 6.57
CA LEU A 34 7.02 3.88 6.91
C LEU A 34 7.84 4.21 5.65
N ALA A 35 7.64 3.47 4.56
CA ALA A 35 8.31 3.70 3.28
C ALA A 35 8.02 5.10 2.73
N MET A 36 6.76 5.54 2.75
CA MET A 36 6.38 6.89 2.31
C MET A 36 7.03 7.97 3.20
N LYS A 37 6.93 7.82 4.53
CA LYS A 37 7.49 8.78 5.49
C LYS A 37 8.99 8.98 5.29
N GLU A 38 9.76 7.88 5.24
CA GLU A 38 11.22 7.96 5.12
C GLU A 38 11.65 8.43 3.72
N THR A 39 10.88 8.12 2.69
CA THR A 39 11.09 8.64 1.33
C THR A 39 10.90 10.16 1.28
N THR A 40 9.77 10.67 1.80
CA THR A 40 9.53 12.12 1.84
C THR A 40 10.61 12.84 2.64
N LYS A 41 11.04 12.25 3.77
CA LYS A 41 12.14 12.79 4.58
C LYS A 41 13.48 12.83 3.83
N LYS A 42 13.78 11.80 3.03
CA LYS A 42 15.07 11.69 2.32
C LYS A 42 15.13 12.58 1.08
N TYR A 43 14.08 12.60 0.27
CA TYR A 43 14.10 13.24 -1.05
C TYR A 43 13.54 14.67 -1.04
N HIS A 44 12.75 15.03 -0.01
CA HIS A 44 12.00 16.29 0.05
C HIS A 44 11.22 16.53 -1.25
N ALA A 45 10.43 15.52 -1.62
CA ALA A 45 9.66 15.44 -2.84
C ALA A 45 8.27 14.86 -2.54
N ASP A 46 7.30 15.20 -3.37
CA ASP A 46 5.95 14.69 -3.27
C ASP A 46 5.89 13.25 -3.79
N ILE A 47 5.15 12.38 -3.10
CA ILE A 47 4.86 11.03 -3.59
C ILE A 47 3.56 11.10 -4.38
N ILE A 48 3.63 10.84 -5.68
CA ILE A 48 2.48 10.96 -6.61
C ILE A 48 1.83 9.61 -6.92
N ASP A 49 2.58 8.51 -6.76
CA ASP A 49 2.05 7.15 -6.86
C ASP A 49 2.80 6.20 -5.92
N TYR A 50 2.12 5.14 -5.51
CA TYR A 50 2.58 4.16 -4.55
C TYR A 50 2.12 2.76 -4.97
N LYS A 51 3.06 1.83 -5.02
CA LYS A 51 2.79 0.41 -5.28
C LYS A 51 3.50 -0.48 -4.28
N HIS A 52 2.74 -1.38 -3.65
CA HIS A 52 3.31 -2.52 -2.93
C HIS A 52 3.80 -3.56 -3.93
N VAL A 53 5.08 -3.92 -3.86
CA VAL A 53 5.70 -4.93 -4.74
C VAL A 53 5.55 -6.31 -4.13
N GLY A 54 5.83 -6.44 -2.84
CA GLY A 54 5.64 -7.71 -2.15
C GLY A 54 6.53 -7.89 -0.92
N ARG A 55 6.27 -9.01 -0.26
CA ARG A 55 6.93 -9.48 0.95
C ARG A 55 7.89 -10.61 0.62
N LYS A 56 9.03 -10.66 1.31
CA LYS A 56 9.97 -11.79 1.25
C LYS A 56 10.40 -12.22 2.65
N VAL A 57 10.48 -13.53 2.88
CA VAL A 57 11.15 -14.09 4.06
C VAL A 57 12.65 -14.08 3.79
N GLU A 58 13.40 -13.48 4.69
CA GLU A 58 14.85 -13.39 4.62
C GLU A 58 15.48 -14.35 5.64
N GLU A 59 16.78 -14.54 5.55
CA GLU A 59 17.52 -15.35 6.52
C GLU A 59 17.56 -14.69 7.91
N GLY A 60 17.81 -15.50 8.95
CA GLY A 60 18.01 -14.99 10.31
C GLY A 60 16.76 -14.45 10.99
N GLY A 61 15.57 -14.91 10.61
CA GLY A 61 14.30 -14.46 11.22
C GLY A 61 13.88 -13.05 10.80
N LEU A 62 14.40 -12.57 9.68
CA LEU A 62 14.04 -11.30 9.08
C LEU A 62 12.97 -11.48 8.00
N MET A 63 12.22 -10.42 7.78
CA MET A 63 11.32 -10.28 6.65
C MET A 63 11.64 -8.97 5.95
N SER A 64 11.32 -8.89 4.66
CA SER A 64 11.35 -7.63 3.94
C SER A 64 10.04 -7.32 3.24
N GLU A 65 9.75 -6.03 3.13
CA GLU A 65 8.65 -5.47 2.36
C GLU A 65 9.19 -4.46 1.36
N THR A 66 8.77 -4.59 0.10
CA THR A 66 9.25 -3.76 -1.01
C THR A 66 8.13 -2.92 -1.59
N PHE A 67 8.42 -1.66 -1.85
CA PHE A 67 7.51 -0.67 -2.40
C PHE A 67 8.17 0.08 -3.56
N ARG A 68 7.40 0.45 -4.57
CA ARG A 68 7.81 1.38 -5.63
C ARG A 68 7.01 2.67 -5.47
N LEU A 69 7.73 3.78 -5.41
CA LEU A 69 7.18 5.10 -5.20
C LEU A 69 7.55 5.99 -6.38
N GLN A 70 6.57 6.67 -6.94
CA GLN A 70 6.83 7.72 -7.92
C GLN A 70 6.89 9.05 -7.18
N LEU A 71 7.99 9.78 -7.38
CA LEU A 71 8.25 11.05 -6.73
C LEU A 71 8.22 12.17 -7.75
N ARG A 72 7.78 13.35 -7.30
CA ARG A 72 7.87 14.60 -8.06
C ARG A 72 8.59 15.66 -7.23
N LYS A 73 9.64 16.26 -7.80
CA LYS A 73 10.36 17.40 -7.21
C LYS A 73 10.45 18.51 -8.23
N GLY A 74 9.57 19.50 -8.12
CA GLY A 74 9.38 20.52 -9.16
C GLY A 74 8.87 19.86 -10.44
N SER A 75 9.63 19.97 -11.53
CA SER A 75 9.34 19.33 -12.82
C SER A 75 9.98 17.96 -13.01
N LYS A 76 10.88 17.52 -12.11
CA LYS A 76 11.51 16.18 -12.21
C LYS A 76 10.59 15.13 -11.59
N GLU A 77 10.25 14.12 -12.36
CA GLU A 77 9.67 12.87 -11.86
C GLU A 77 10.70 11.75 -11.91
N PHE A 78 10.72 10.92 -10.89
CA PHE A 78 11.63 9.78 -10.79
C PHE A 78 11.01 8.72 -9.89
N GLU A 79 11.49 7.48 -10.02
CA GLU A 79 10.98 6.36 -9.24
C GLU A 79 12.00 5.94 -8.20
N VAL A 80 11.50 5.58 -7.02
CA VAL A 80 12.32 5.05 -5.93
C VAL A 80 11.73 3.72 -5.49
N THR A 81 12.56 2.69 -5.55
CA THR A 81 12.28 1.41 -4.91
C THR A 81 12.75 1.46 -3.46
N VAL A 82 11.84 1.20 -2.52
CA VAL A 82 12.11 1.17 -1.08
C VAL A 82 11.96 -0.25 -0.57
N ARG A 83 13.00 -0.77 0.09
CA ARG A 83 12.95 -2.08 0.75
C ARG A 83 13.23 -1.92 2.23
N ILE A 84 12.35 -2.46 3.05
CA ILE A 84 12.42 -2.39 4.52
C ILE A 84 12.64 -3.80 5.04
N TRP A 85 13.68 -4.01 5.84
CA TRP A 85 13.93 -5.26 6.57
C TRP A 85 13.59 -5.07 8.03
N PHE A 86 12.87 -6.04 8.59
CA PHE A 86 12.46 -6.04 9.99
C PHE A 86 12.49 -7.46 10.57
N GLU A 87 12.65 -7.57 11.88
CA GLU A 87 12.56 -8.84 12.60
C GLU A 87 11.11 -9.36 12.58
N GLN A 88 10.93 -10.65 12.26
CA GLN A 88 9.59 -11.24 12.15
C GLN A 88 8.80 -11.23 13.47
N GLN A 89 9.49 -11.40 14.61
CA GLN A 89 8.84 -11.54 15.92
C GLN A 89 8.57 -10.18 16.58
N SER A 90 9.57 -9.30 16.60
CA SER A 90 9.51 -8.02 17.30
C SER A 90 9.04 -6.87 16.40
N GLU A 91 9.03 -7.09 15.08
CA GLU A 91 8.79 -6.06 14.06
C GLU A 91 9.78 -4.90 14.14
N ARG A 92 10.94 -5.10 14.77
CA ARG A 92 12.00 -4.10 14.84
C ARG A 92 12.60 -3.90 13.47
N VAL A 93 12.58 -2.66 12.98
CA VAL A 93 13.24 -2.29 11.72
C VAL A 93 14.75 -2.43 11.88
N VAL A 94 15.35 -3.18 10.96
CA VAL A 94 16.80 -3.43 10.92
C VAL A 94 17.46 -2.57 9.85
N ARG A 95 16.79 -2.38 8.71
CA ARG A 95 17.34 -1.63 7.57
C ARG A 95 16.23 -1.06 6.70
N ILE A 96 16.47 0.13 6.14
CA ILE A 96 15.70 0.69 5.04
C ILE A 96 16.68 1.02 3.92
N HIS A 97 16.42 0.52 2.72
CA HIS A 97 17.22 0.79 1.53
C HIS A 97 16.37 1.48 0.46
N PHE A 98 17.00 2.40 -0.26
CA PHE A 98 16.39 3.20 -1.33
C PHE A 98 17.24 3.03 -2.58
N THR A 99 16.59 2.72 -3.69
CA THR A 99 17.21 2.64 -5.01
C THR A 99 16.44 3.58 -5.92
N GLU A 100 17.09 4.64 -6.42
CA GLU A 100 16.53 5.49 -7.47
C GLU A 100 16.69 4.74 -8.79
N ASP A 101 15.59 4.49 -9.47
CA ASP A 101 15.62 3.95 -10.82
C ASP A 101 15.66 5.16 -11.76
N ASP A 102 16.86 5.46 -12.28
CA ASP A 102 17.05 6.42 -13.36
C ASP A 102 16.32 5.89 -14.59
N LYS A 103 15.08 6.35 -14.79
CA LYS A 103 14.25 5.93 -15.91
C LYS A 103 14.74 6.57 -17.21
N ALA A 104 15.82 6.04 -17.77
CA ALA A 104 16.07 6.04 -19.20
C ALA A 104 15.73 4.64 -19.70
N ASP A 105 14.58 4.51 -20.35
CA ASP A 105 14.04 3.30 -20.99
C ASP A 105 13.53 2.18 -20.08
N GLY A 106 12.25 1.87 -20.27
CA GLY A 106 11.54 0.85 -19.52
C GLY A 106 12.03 -0.56 -19.81
N LEU A 107 12.08 -1.35 -18.72
CA LEU A 107 12.02 -2.81 -18.66
C LEU A 107 13.32 -3.55 -19.06
N PRO A 108 13.66 -4.64 -18.34
CA PRO A 108 12.78 -5.80 -18.30
C PRO A 108 12.15 -6.08 -16.93
N ALA A 109 10.85 -6.33 -16.96
CA ALA A 109 10.12 -7.14 -15.97
C ALA A 109 10.56 -8.61 -16.04
N ALA A 110 11.86 -8.89 -16.12
CA ALA A 110 12.42 -10.23 -16.13
C ALA A 110 12.88 -10.58 -14.72
N MET A 111 11.94 -10.72 -13.79
CA MET A 111 12.10 -11.54 -12.56
C MET A 111 10.75 -11.84 -11.86
N TYR A 112 9.60 -11.61 -12.52
CA TYR A 112 8.37 -12.31 -12.15
C TYR A 112 8.35 -13.62 -12.93
N GLN A 113 8.86 -14.69 -12.33
CA GLN A 113 8.15 -15.97 -12.17
C GLN A 113 9.09 -17.11 -11.73
N ILE A 114 8.63 -17.78 -10.66
CA ILE A 114 8.78 -19.19 -10.22
C ILE A 114 10.18 -19.78 -10.02
#